data_AF-A0A813W8S8-F1
#
_entry.id   AF-A0A813W8S8-F1
#
_cell.length_a   1.000
_cell.length_b   1.000
_cell.length_c   1.000
_cell.angle_alpha   90.00
_cell.angle_beta   90.00
_cell.angle_gamma   90.00
#
_symmetry.space_group_name_H-M   'P 1'
#
loop_
_entity.id
_entity.type
_entity.pdbx_description
1 polymer ?
#
loop_
_entity_poly.entity_id
_entity_poly.type
_entity_poly.pdbx_seq_one_letter_code
_entity_poly.pdbx_strand_id
1 'polypeptide(L)'
;MRLYALHKRQFVAVFVLFFICLFVAILIGIIGPSVIQTTVYKSETPTKALSTPYELQSDYLDKFHQRLWLTMKSSTDISEEFRKTINVSISVNDPSTNAQVYVRPRTIHCQRQT
;
A
#
# COMPACT_ATOMS: atom_id res chain seq x y z
N MET A 1 -29.48 27.59 -2.03
CA MET A 1 -30.44 28.69 -1.76
C MET A 1 -31.87 28.26 -1.43
N ARG A 2 -32.30 26.99 -1.62
CA ARG A 2 -33.66 26.52 -1.23
C ARG A 2 -33.81 26.07 0.24
N LEU A 3 -32.72 25.85 0.97
CA LEU A 3 -32.78 25.34 2.36
C LEU A 3 -33.38 26.37 3.35
N TYR A 4 -33.27 27.66 3.05
CA TYR A 4 -33.84 28.75 3.86
C TYR A 4 -35.34 28.99 3.61
N ALA A 5 -35.89 28.40 2.54
CA ALA A 5 -37.31 28.52 2.20
C ALA A 5 -38.17 27.38 2.80
N LEU A 6 -37.54 26.45 3.53
CA LEU A 6 -38.23 25.33 4.19
C LEU A 6 -38.73 25.73 5.58
N HIS A 7 -39.90 25.22 5.95
CA HIS A 7 -40.46 25.43 7.28
C HIS A 7 -39.52 24.87 8.37
N LYS A 8 -39.47 25.50 9.55
CA LYS A 8 -38.54 25.18 10.65
C LYS A 8 -38.43 23.68 10.98
N ARG A 9 -39.55 22.94 10.86
CA ARG A 9 -39.61 21.48 11.08
C ARG A 9 -38.88 20.67 9.98
N GLN A 10 -38.98 21.07 8.72
CA GLN A 10 -38.37 20.38 7.60
C GLN A 10 -36.85 20.58 7.60
N PHE A 11 -36.39 21.78 7.99
CA PHE A 11 -34.96 22.05 8.19
C PHE A 11 -34.35 21.09 9.21
N VAL A 12 -34.96 20.96 10.39
CA VAL A 12 -34.47 20.05 11.44
C VAL A 12 -34.49 18.59 10.99
N ALA A 13 -35.52 18.15 10.28
CA ALA A 13 -35.62 16.76 9.79
C ALA A 13 -34.46 16.39 8.85
N VAL A 14 -34.05 17.29 7.95
CA VAL A 14 -32.91 17.05 7.04
C VAL A 14 -31.59 16.94 7.81
N PHE A 15 -31.40 17.78 8.83
CA PHE A 15 -30.22 17.69 9.70
C PHE A 15 -30.18 16.38 10.48
N VAL A 16 -31.30 15.96 11.09
CA VAL A 16 -31.37 14.69 11.82
C VAL A 16 -31.10 13.52 10.88
N LEU A 17 -31.71 13.50 9.69
CA LEU A 17 -31.48 12.45 8.69
C LEU A 17 -30.01 12.39 8.25
N PHE A 18 -29.39 13.55 8.03
CA PHE A 18 -27.97 13.63 7.70
C PHE A 18 -27.10 13.00 8.78
N PHE A 19 -27.35 13.30 10.05
CA PHE A 19 -26.60 12.70 11.15
C PHE A 19 -26.84 11.19 11.28
N ILE A 20 -28.05 10.71 11.05
CA ILE A 20 -28.34 9.26 11.03
C ILE A 20 -27.53 8.57 9.92
N CYS A 21 -27.58 9.08 8.70
CA CYS A 21 -26.81 8.52 7.58
C CYS A 21 -25.30 8.59 7.83
N LEU A 22 -24.81 9.69 8.41
CA LEU A 22 -23.41 9.84 8.79
C LEU A 22 -23.00 8.81 9.85
N PHE A 23 -23.83 8.58 10.87
CA PHE A 23 -23.58 7.57 11.89
C PHE A 23 -23.51 6.17 11.27
N VAL A 24 -24.46 5.83 10.39
CA VAL A 24 -24.46 4.54 9.67
C VAL A 24 -23.20 4.38 8.83
N ALA A 25 -22.79 5.42 8.10
CA ALA A 25 -21.57 5.39 7.30
C ALA A 25 -20.31 5.17 8.15
N ILE A 26 -20.22 5.83 9.31
CA ILE A 26 -19.11 5.65 10.26
C ILE A 26 -19.08 4.22 10.81
N LEU A 27 -20.24 3.66 11.20
CA LEU A 27 -20.32 2.29 11.70
C LEU A 27 -19.83 1.27 10.65
N ILE A 28 -20.24 1.44 9.39
CA ILE A 28 -19.78 0.59 8.29
C ILE A 28 -18.27 0.75 8.08
N GLY A 29 -17.74 1.98 8.17
CA GLY A 29 -16.31 2.25 8.04
C GLY A 29 -15.46 1.58 9.13
N ILE A 30 -15.99 1.46 10.36
CA ILE A 30 -15.28 0.81 11.48
C ILE A 30 -15.34 -0.72 11.37
N ILE A 31 -16.47 -1.28 10.94
CA ILE A 31 -16.66 -2.73 10.80
C ILE A 31 -15.99 -3.28 9.52
N GLY A 32 -15.68 -2.40 8.56
CA GLY A 32 -15.07 -2.78 7.29
C GLY A 32 -13.69 -3.43 7.43
N PRO A 33 -13.30 -4.29 6.47
CA PRO A 33 -11.96 -4.87 6.42
C PRO A 33 -10.90 -3.79 6.16
N SER A 34 -9.65 -4.09 6.50
CA SER A 34 -8.55 -3.15 6.31
C SER A 34 -8.39 -2.77 4.83
N VAL A 35 -8.29 -1.47 4.56
CA VAL A 35 -8.16 -0.92 3.20
C VAL A 35 -6.86 -1.37 2.52
N ILE A 36 -5.84 -1.74 3.29
CA ILE A 36 -4.51 -2.10 2.79
C ILE A 36 -4.13 -3.49 3.31
N GLN A 37 -3.83 -4.41 2.39
CA GLN A 37 -3.20 -5.69 2.72
C GLN A 37 -1.68 -5.51 2.71
N THR A 38 -1.02 -5.91 3.80
CA THR A 38 0.43 -5.77 3.96
C THR A 38 1.06 -7.12 4.25
N THR A 39 2.00 -7.53 3.41
CA THR A 39 2.77 -8.78 3.55
C THR A 39 4.24 -8.45 3.79
N VAL A 40 4.84 -8.99 4.86
CA VAL A 40 6.24 -8.74 5.22
C VAL A 40 7.06 -9.99 4.95
N TYR A 41 8.01 -9.89 4.02
CA TYR A 41 8.98 -10.93 3.74
C TYR A 41 10.28 -10.62 4.47
N LYS A 42 10.72 -11.50 5.37
CA LYS A 42 12.02 -11.42 6.04
C LYS A 42 12.99 -12.33 5.31
N SER A 43 14.17 -11.80 4.95
CA SER A 43 15.28 -12.62 4.48
C SER A 43 16.10 -13.07 5.68
N GLU A 44 16.09 -14.37 5.98
CA GLU A 44 16.77 -14.95 7.15
C GLU A 44 18.17 -15.49 6.83
N THR A 45 18.69 -15.34 5.61
CA THR A 45 19.95 -15.97 5.21
C THR A 45 21.09 -14.97 4.94
N PRO A 46 22.11 -14.90 5.82
CA PRO A 46 23.30 -14.09 5.60
C PRO A 46 24.45 -14.81 4.87
N THR A 47 24.26 -16.02 4.31
CA THR A 47 25.44 -16.90 4.08
C THR A 47 25.64 -17.45 2.66
N LYS A 48 24.79 -17.17 1.67
CA LYS A 48 25.09 -17.61 0.29
C LYS A 48 24.92 -16.50 -0.73
N ALA A 49 26.08 -15.92 -1.05
CA ALA A 49 26.41 -15.20 -2.26
C ALA A 49 25.49 -14.03 -2.62
N LEU A 50 26.06 -12.84 -2.45
CA LEU A 50 25.69 -11.51 -2.98
C LEU A 50 25.40 -11.44 -4.50
N SER A 51 25.28 -12.59 -5.19
CA SER A 51 25.20 -12.73 -6.65
C SER A 51 23.87 -13.32 -7.14
N THR A 52 22.97 -13.77 -6.25
CA THR A 52 21.65 -14.25 -6.69
C THR A 52 20.58 -13.19 -6.44
N PRO A 53 19.68 -12.95 -7.42
CA PRO A 53 18.57 -12.03 -7.21
C PRO A 53 17.67 -12.55 -6.10
N TYR A 54 17.21 -11.65 -5.23
CA TYR A 54 16.23 -11.99 -4.21
C TYR A 54 14.85 -12.08 -4.87
N GLU A 55 14.36 -13.31 -5.05
CA GLU A 55 13.07 -13.58 -5.66
C GLU A 55 11.95 -13.45 -4.63
N LEU A 56 10.98 -12.59 -4.95
CA LEU A 56 9.77 -12.38 -4.16
C LEU A 56 8.57 -12.76 -5.00
N GLN A 57 7.74 -13.67 -4.47
CA GLN A 57 6.45 -14.01 -5.07
C GLN A 57 5.35 -13.33 -4.26
N SER A 58 4.59 -12.44 -4.91
CA SER A 58 3.41 -11.83 -4.31
C SER A 58 2.25 -12.83 -4.25
N ASP A 59 1.33 -12.60 -3.32
CA ASP A 59 0.04 -13.29 -3.31
C ASP A 59 -0.76 -13.00 -4.59
N TYR A 60 -1.82 -13.78 -4.80
CA TYR A 60 -2.73 -13.59 -5.92
C TYR A 60 -3.41 -12.21 -5.82
N LEU A 61 -3.19 -11.38 -6.84
CA LEU A 61 -3.78 -10.06 -6.96
C LEU A 61 -5.00 -10.12 -7.90
N ASP A 62 -6.18 -9.91 -7.33
CA ASP A 62 -7.41 -9.71 -8.12
C ASP A 62 -7.60 -8.26 -8.58
N LYS A 63 -8.57 -8.01 -9.47
CA LYS A 63 -8.91 -6.70 -10.06
C LYS A 63 -9.27 -5.61 -9.03
N PHE A 64 -9.61 -6.00 -7.81
CA PHE A 64 -9.86 -5.05 -6.70
C PHE A 64 -8.57 -4.43 -6.16
N HIS A 65 -7.40 -5.04 -6.40
CA HIS A 65 -6.09 -4.49 -6.01
C HIS A 65 -5.58 -3.52 -7.06
N GLN A 66 -6.10 -2.30 -7.03
CA GLN A 66 -5.78 -1.27 -8.03
C GLN A 66 -4.35 -0.71 -7.91
N ARG A 67 -3.69 -0.90 -6.77
CA ARG A 67 -2.35 -0.38 -6.49
C ARG A 67 -1.54 -1.39 -5.69
N LEU A 68 -0.28 -1.55 -6.07
CA LEU A 68 0.72 -2.35 -5.36
C LEU A 68 1.87 -1.44 -4.93
N TRP A 69 2.23 -1.49 -3.65
CA TRP A 69 3.39 -0.80 -3.11
C TRP A 69 4.42 -1.81 -2.64
N LEU A 70 5.65 -1.66 -3.12
CA LEU A 70 6.79 -2.45 -2.67
C LEU A 70 7.72 -1.54 -1.86
N THR A 71 7.90 -1.89 -0.59
CA THR A 71 8.81 -1.17 0.31
C THR A 71 9.89 -2.12 0.78
N MET A 72 11.14 -1.74 0.56
CA MET A 72 12.30 -2.47 1.07
C MET A 72 12.80 -1.78 2.34
N LYS A 73 12.96 -2.54 3.43
CA LYS A 73 13.65 -2.10 4.63
C LYS A 73 14.96 -2.86 4.75
N SER A 74 16.07 -2.14 4.76
CA SER A 74 17.41 -2.70 4.96
C SER A 74 17.94 -2.22 6.29
N SER A 75 18.37 -3.14 7.15
CA SER A 75 19.19 -2.83 8.32
C SER A 75 20.62 -3.27 8.00
N THR A 76 21.59 -2.37 8.19
CA THR A 76 23.00 -2.73 8.17
C THR A 76 23.60 -2.30 9.50
N ASP A 77 24.56 -3.07 9.99
CA ASP A 77 25.34 -2.71 11.17
C ASP A 77 26.56 -1.85 10.81
N ILE A 78 26.74 -1.54 9.52
CA ILE A 78 27.83 -0.70 9.03
C ILE A 78 27.49 0.77 9.33
N SER A 79 28.37 1.44 10.08
CA SER A 79 28.22 2.82 10.54
C SER A 79 28.47 3.89 9.46
N GLU A 80 28.87 3.46 8.26
CA GLU A 80 29.22 4.35 7.15
C GLU A 80 28.02 4.71 6.28
N GLU A 81 28.01 5.93 5.77
CA GLU A 81 27.05 6.33 4.74
C GLU A 81 27.34 5.56 3.45
N PHE A 82 26.37 4.82 2.96
CA PHE A 82 26.51 4.11 1.70
C PHE A 82 25.34 4.41 0.77
N ARG A 83 25.69 4.53 -0.51
CA ARG A 83 24.76 4.70 -1.63
C ARG A 83 24.91 3.49 -2.54
N LYS A 84 23.84 2.72 -2.70
CA LYS A 84 23.85 1.54 -3.57
C LYS A 84 22.67 1.60 -4.52
N THR A 85 22.90 1.32 -5.80
CA THR A 85 21.82 1.18 -6.78
C THR A 85 21.49 -0.30 -6.93
N ILE A 86 20.21 -0.63 -6.77
CA ILE A 86 19.66 -1.96 -6.97
C ILE A 86 18.72 -1.94 -8.17
N ASN A 87 18.79 -2.96 -9.01
CA ASN A 87 17.84 -3.13 -10.11
C ASN A 87 16.69 -3.99 -9.62
N VAL A 88 15.49 -3.44 -9.64
CA VAL A 88 14.27 -4.17 -9.29
C VAL A 88 13.59 -4.61 -10.58
N SER A 89 13.52 -5.92 -10.80
CA SER A 89 12.75 -6.53 -11.88
C SER A 89 11.41 -7.01 -11.36
N ILE A 90 10.32 -6.60 -12.03
CA ILE A 90 8.96 -6.98 -11.70
C ILE A 90 8.38 -7.73 -12.88
N SER A 91 8.03 -8.99 -12.68
CA SER A 91 7.33 -9.82 -13.66
C SER A 91 5.85 -9.90 -13.31
N VAL A 92 4.98 -9.43 -14.20
CA VAL A 92 3.53 -9.61 -14.07
C VAL A 92 3.12 -10.77 -14.94
N ASN A 93 2.63 -11.84 -14.32
CA ASN A 93 2.10 -13.01 -15.01
C ASN A 93 0.58 -12.94 -15.02
N ASP A 94 0.00 -12.70 -16.19
CA ASP A 94 -1.45 -12.69 -16.41
C ASP A 94 -1.79 -13.94 -17.22
N PRO A 95 -2.77 -14.77 -16.79
CA PRO A 95 -3.16 -15.96 -17.55
C PRO A 95 -3.61 -15.66 -19.00
N SER A 96 -3.97 -14.41 -19.30
CA SER A 96 -4.46 -13.99 -20.63
C SER A 96 -3.39 -13.35 -21.52
N THR A 97 -2.24 -12.94 -20.98
CA THR A 97 -1.20 -12.23 -21.74
C THR A 97 0.20 -12.72 -21.40
N ASN A 98 1.16 -12.54 -22.31
CA ASN A 98 2.55 -12.90 -22.04
C ASN A 98 3.11 -12.10 -20.86
N ALA A 99 3.94 -12.76 -20.05
CA ALA A 99 4.55 -12.15 -18.88
C ALA A 99 5.32 -10.87 -19.24
N GLN A 100 4.94 -9.76 -18.62
CA GLN A 100 5.61 -8.48 -18.83
C GLN A 100 6.65 -8.25 -17.74
N VAL A 101 7.88 -7.92 -18.15
CA VAL A 101 8.99 -7.66 -17.23
C VAL A 101 9.35 -6.18 -17.24
N TYR A 102 9.27 -5.56 -16.07
CA TYR A 102 9.61 -4.17 -15.83
C TYR A 102 10.88 -4.08 -14.99
N VAL A 103 11.93 -3.45 -15.52
CA VAL A 103 13.16 -3.19 -14.77
C VAL A 103 13.20 -1.72 -14.33
N ARG A 104 13.33 -1.50 -13.03
CA ARG A 104 13.40 -0.18 -12.41
C ARG A 104 14.61 -0.09 -11.49
N PRO A 105 15.64 0.70 -11.84
CA PRO A 105 16.75 0.95 -10.93
C PRO A 105 16.27 1.83 -9.78
N ARG A 106 16.67 1.48 -8.55
CA ARG A 106 16.39 2.23 -7.33
C ARG A 106 17.69 2.45 -6.58
N THR A 107 17.92 3.66 -6.11
CA THR A 107 19.09 3.97 -5.31
C THR A 107 18.70 4.01 -3.85
N ILE A 108 19.31 3.15 -3.04
CA ILE A 108 19.20 3.16 -1.59
C ILE A 108 20.26 4.07 -1.02
N HIS A 109 19.83 4.90 -0.07
CA HIS A 109 20.67 5.81 0.68
C HIS A 109 20.53 5.41 2.15
N CYS A 110 21.65 5.04 2.76
CA CYS A 110 21.71 4.80 4.19
C CYS A 110 22.50 5.91 4.84
N GLN A 111 21.87 6.54 5.83
CA GLN A 111 22.48 7.56 6.66
C GLN A 111 22.86 6.95 8.00
N ARG A 112 23.96 7.44 8.57
CA ARG A 112 24.41 7.04 9.90
C ARG A 112 23.34 7.40 10.93
N GLN A 113 22.92 6.42 11.72
CA GLN A 113 22.05 6.65 12.86
C GLN A 113 22.90 7.23 13.99
N THR A 114 22.76 8.52 14.27
CA THR A 114 23.42 9.25 15.37
C THR A 114 22.80 8.92 16.71
#